data_AF-A0A6B0WJ98-F1
#
_entry.id   AF-A0A6B0WJ98-F1
#
_cell.length_a   1.000
_cell.length_b   1.000
_cell.length_c   1.000
_cell.angle_alpha   90.00
_cell.angle_beta   90.00
_cell.angle_gamma   90.00
#
_symmetry.space_group_name_H-M   'P 1'
#
loop_
_entity.id
_entity.type
_entity.pdbx_description
1 polymer ?
#
loop_
_entity_poly.entity_id
_entity_poly.type
_entity_poly.pdbx_seq_one_letter_code
_entity_poly.pdbx_strand_id
1 'polypeptide(L)'
;TTVFNAAFFAGLDFIDYQSHTIYLSRYPYGREATVSYPAPDLVLENNTPYGVMLWPTTADDSITVRLYSTPWVLAEQTDQWTRTVGTSCTRVTTERTRTYLDDGRTETDTVWAQYRPEGLKCDGSPSVTTTTTTTVVPPEESEQQGGEIGWEQGGTGTDFGDEDPGQQGGETGEPGSSVTPSTTIPGESQ
;
A
#
# COMPACT_ATOMS: atom_id res chain seq x y z
N THR A 1 -0.05 1.65 1.92
CA THR A 1 1.42 1.80 1.80
C THR A 1 1.91 3.13 1.20
N THR A 2 1.38 3.63 0.08
CA THR A 2 1.94 4.83 -0.59
C THR A 2 1.90 6.09 0.29
N VAL A 3 0.74 6.37 0.91
CA VAL A 3 0.57 7.48 1.86
C VAL A 3 1.51 7.35 3.06
N PHE A 4 1.70 6.13 3.58
CA PHE A 4 2.62 5.87 4.69
C PHE A 4 4.04 6.34 4.37
N ASN A 5 4.57 5.99 3.19
CA ASN A 5 5.94 6.38 2.82
C ASN A 5 6.06 7.88 2.51
N ALA A 6 5.06 8.49 1.89
CA ALA A 6 5.04 9.93 1.69
C ALA A 6 5.03 10.67 3.04
N ALA A 7 4.21 10.23 4.00
CA ALA A 7 4.15 10.77 5.36
C ALA A 7 5.45 10.53 6.15
N PHE A 8 6.09 9.37 5.97
CA PHE A 8 7.38 9.05 6.57
C PHE A 8 8.44 10.10 6.19
N PHE A 9 8.61 10.38 4.90
CA PHE A 9 9.58 11.37 4.41
C PHE A 9 9.12 12.83 4.58
N ALA A 10 7.83 13.07 4.82
CA ALA A 10 7.33 14.39 5.22
C ALA A 10 7.52 14.69 6.72
N GLY A 11 8.03 13.74 7.50
CA GLY A 11 8.29 13.92 8.93
C GLY A 11 7.04 13.90 9.82
N LEU A 12 5.88 13.50 9.29
CA LEU A 12 4.62 13.42 10.04
C LEU A 12 4.66 12.31 11.09
N ASP A 13 3.80 12.42 12.10
CA ASP A 13 3.67 11.44 13.17
C ASP A 13 2.67 10.34 12.81
N PHE A 14 2.98 9.11 13.22
CA PHE A 14 2.13 7.93 13.04
C PHE A 14 1.46 7.59 14.37
N ILE A 15 0.16 7.89 14.48
CA ILE A 15 -0.61 7.66 15.71
C ILE A 15 -1.11 6.21 15.77
N ASP A 16 -1.58 5.68 14.65
CA ASP A 16 -1.98 4.29 14.52
C ASP A 16 -1.73 3.79 13.10
N TYR A 17 -1.29 2.54 12.99
CA TYR A 17 -1.11 1.84 11.71
C TYR A 17 -0.88 0.35 11.94
N GLN A 18 -1.25 -0.44 10.93
CA GLN A 18 -0.95 -1.87 10.91
C GLN A 18 -0.32 -2.25 9.57
N SER A 19 0.87 -2.85 9.59
CA SER A 19 1.51 -3.41 8.40
C SER A 19 0.81 -4.69 7.91
N HIS A 20 1.06 -5.08 6.65
CA HIS A 20 0.62 -6.39 6.17
C HIS A 20 1.28 -7.50 6.98
N THR A 21 0.55 -8.59 7.22
CA THR A 21 1.08 -9.73 7.98
C THR A 21 2.13 -10.53 7.20
N ILE A 22 2.10 -10.46 5.86
CA ILE A 22 3.07 -11.08 4.96
C ILE A 22 3.75 -9.95 4.19
N TYR A 23 5.06 -10.09 3.97
CA TYR A 23 5.80 -9.11 3.17
C TYR A 23 5.45 -9.24 1.69
N LEU A 24 5.08 -8.11 1.08
CA LEU A 24 4.86 -8.01 -0.37
C LEU A 24 6.02 -7.23 -0.99
N SER A 25 6.73 -7.86 -1.94
CA SER A 25 7.98 -7.33 -2.53
C SER A 25 7.84 -5.97 -3.22
N ARG A 26 6.62 -5.60 -3.63
CA ARG A 26 6.31 -4.28 -4.21
C ARG A 26 6.31 -3.13 -3.20
N TYR A 27 6.37 -3.42 -1.91
CA TYR A 27 6.39 -2.42 -0.84
C TYR A 27 7.78 -2.31 -0.22
N PRO A 28 8.22 -1.12 0.20
CA PRO A 28 9.48 -1.01 0.93
C PRO A 28 9.42 -1.82 2.23
N TYR A 29 10.42 -2.69 2.41
CA TYR A 29 10.48 -3.59 3.56
C TYR A 29 10.45 -2.81 4.88
N GLY A 30 9.49 -3.12 5.76
CA GLY A 30 9.36 -2.48 7.06
C GLY A 30 8.70 -1.09 7.07
N ARG A 31 8.24 -0.57 5.92
CA ARG A 31 7.58 0.74 5.81
C ARG A 31 6.27 0.64 5.03
N GLU A 32 5.23 0.21 5.73
CA GLU A 32 3.91 0.07 5.13
C GLU A 32 2.77 0.07 6.12
N ALA A 33 1.56 0.23 5.57
CA ALA A 33 0.32 0.10 6.29
C ALA A 33 -0.74 -0.52 5.36
N THR A 34 -1.51 -1.44 5.94
CA THR A 34 -2.79 -1.98 5.48
C THR A 34 -3.88 -1.00 5.90
N VAL A 35 -4.86 -0.77 5.02
CA VAL A 35 -6.06 0.00 5.35
C VAL A 35 -7.27 -0.84 4.93
N SER A 36 -8.26 -0.95 5.80
CA SER A 36 -9.54 -1.63 5.51
C SER A 36 -10.64 -1.00 6.34
N TYR A 37 -11.87 -1.03 5.83
CA TYR A 37 -13.04 -0.57 6.58
C TYR A 37 -13.70 -1.75 7.34
N PRO A 38 -14.04 -1.63 8.63
CA PRO A 38 -13.88 -0.44 9.48
C PRO A 38 -12.50 -0.29 10.13
N ALA A 39 -11.63 -1.29 10.02
CA ALA A 39 -10.24 -1.28 10.50
C ALA A 39 -9.44 -2.37 9.75
N PRO A 40 -8.10 -2.34 9.73
CA PRO A 40 -7.21 -1.32 10.32
C PRO A 40 -7.17 0.01 9.56
N ASP A 41 -6.81 1.07 10.27
CA ASP A 41 -6.63 2.42 9.71
C ASP A 41 -5.15 2.85 9.67
N LEU A 42 -4.88 3.91 8.90
CA LEU A 42 -3.65 4.69 8.97
C LEU A 42 -4.00 6.07 9.53
N VAL A 43 -3.62 6.32 10.78
CA VAL A 43 -3.86 7.59 11.47
C VAL A 43 -2.55 8.37 11.55
N LEU A 44 -2.55 9.53 10.89
CA LEU A 44 -1.42 10.44 10.85
C LEU A 44 -1.74 11.71 11.64
N GLU A 45 -0.74 12.26 12.32
CA GLU A 45 -0.82 13.57 12.94
C GLU A 45 0.07 14.56 12.18
N ASN A 46 -0.51 15.73 11.85
CA ASN A 46 0.26 16.88 11.38
C ASN A 46 0.79 17.64 12.60
N ASN A 47 2.02 17.33 12.96
CA ASN A 47 2.77 17.97 14.06
C ASN A 47 3.51 19.26 13.62
N THR A 48 3.24 19.76 12.41
CA THR A 48 3.84 20.99 11.90
C THR A 48 2.92 22.20 12.14
N PRO A 49 3.45 23.44 12.20
CA PRO A 49 2.61 24.64 12.30
C PRO A 49 1.93 25.02 10.97
N TYR A 50 2.08 24.20 9.92
CA TYR A 50 1.64 24.51 8.56
C TYR A 50 0.60 23.50 8.06
N GLY A 51 -0.20 23.91 7.08
CA GLY A 51 -1.11 22.99 6.40
C GLY A 51 -0.35 21.99 5.53
N VAL A 52 -0.79 20.74 5.52
CA VAL A 52 -0.26 19.68 4.65
C VAL A 52 -1.32 19.30 3.62
N MET A 53 -1.00 19.45 2.34
CA MET A 53 -1.86 19.02 1.23
C MET A 53 -1.42 17.65 0.73
N LEU A 54 -2.34 16.68 0.77
CA LEU A 54 -2.16 15.37 0.15
C LEU A 54 -2.63 15.41 -1.31
N TRP A 55 -1.73 15.06 -2.23
CA TRP A 55 -1.97 15.13 -3.66
C TRP A 55 -1.66 13.79 -4.35
N PRO A 56 -2.68 12.94 -4.57
CA PRO A 56 -2.51 11.67 -5.26
C PRO A 56 -2.61 11.86 -6.78
N THR A 57 -1.78 11.15 -7.53
CA THR A 57 -1.88 11.00 -8.99
C THR A 57 -1.78 9.53 -9.35
N THR A 58 -2.53 9.10 -10.37
CA THR A 58 -2.55 7.70 -10.82
C THR A 58 -2.10 7.60 -12.26
N ALA A 59 -1.47 6.48 -12.59
CA ALA A 59 -1.32 5.96 -13.95
C ALA A 59 -2.01 4.59 -14.01
N ASP A 60 -1.97 3.93 -15.18
CA ASP A 60 -2.64 2.64 -15.42
C ASP A 60 -2.27 1.58 -14.38
N ASP A 61 -0.99 1.54 -13.99
CA ASP A 61 -0.41 0.54 -13.11
C ASP A 61 0.38 1.20 -11.96
N SER A 62 0.03 2.41 -11.52
CA SER A 62 0.71 3.02 -10.38
C SER A 62 -0.07 4.13 -9.71
N ILE A 63 0.24 4.35 -8.43
CA ILE A 63 -0.20 5.52 -7.68
C ILE A 63 1.01 6.24 -7.09
N THR A 64 1.03 7.55 -7.26
CA THR A 64 1.99 8.46 -6.64
C THR A 64 1.26 9.35 -5.65
N VAL A 65 1.81 9.50 -4.45
CA VAL A 65 1.32 10.46 -3.46
C VAL A 65 2.41 11.46 -3.18
N ARG A 66 2.06 12.74 -3.29
CA ARG A 66 2.89 13.89 -2.92
C ARG A 66 2.27 14.58 -1.71
N LEU A 67 3.11 15.03 -0.79
CA LEU A 67 2.70 15.89 0.32
C LEU A 67 3.34 17.27 0.16
N TYR A 68 2.51 18.31 0.07
CA TYR A 68 2.96 19.69 -0.03
C TYR A 68 2.73 20.43 1.29
N SER A 69 3.73 21.17 1.73
CA SER A 69 3.67 22.02 2.93
C SER A 69 4.76 23.10 2.86
N THR A 70 4.74 24.04 3.79
CA THR A 70 5.90 24.89 4.06
C THR A 70 7.01 24.02 4.67
N PRO A 71 8.27 24.11 4.17
CA PRO A 71 9.37 23.33 4.73
C PRO A 71 9.53 23.58 6.24
N TRP A 72 9.55 22.50 7.02
CA TRP A 72 9.64 22.56 8.49
C TRP A 72 10.62 21.54 9.06
N VAL A 73 10.60 20.32 8.51
CA VAL A 73 11.44 19.21 8.97
C VAL A 73 11.99 18.46 7.76
N LEU A 74 13.25 18.04 7.84
CA LEU A 74 13.86 17.07 6.92
C LEU A 74 13.84 15.71 7.58
N ALA A 75 13.26 14.71 6.91
CA ALA A 75 13.16 13.36 7.45
C ALA A 75 13.89 12.37 6.54
N GLU A 76 14.78 11.58 7.14
CA GLU A 76 15.61 10.61 6.44
C GLU A 76 15.53 9.26 7.14
N GLN A 77 15.49 8.17 6.36
CA GLN A 77 15.70 6.85 6.94
C GLN A 77 17.19 6.69 7.27
N THR A 78 17.52 6.57 8.55
CA THR A 78 18.91 6.51 9.00
C THR A 78 19.39 5.11 9.32
N ASP A 79 18.48 4.18 9.66
CA ASP A 79 18.84 2.79 9.94
C ASP A 79 17.65 1.85 9.67
N GLN A 80 17.93 0.55 9.57
CA GLN A 80 16.93 -0.51 9.55
C GLN A 80 17.54 -1.83 10.04
N TRP A 81 16.86 -2.48 10.97
CA TRP A 81 17.27 -3.79 11.49
C TRP A 81 16.10 -4.74 11.65
N THR A 82 16.43 -6.03 11.75
CA THR A 82 15.45 -7.10 11.92
C THR A 82 15.71 -7.89 13.18
N ARG A 83 14.64 -8.42 13.78
CA ARG A 83 14.74 -9.45 14.82
C ARG A 83 13.67 -10.51 14.65
N THR A 84 13.98 -11.75 15.01
CA THR A 84 12.99 -12.82 15.09
C THR A 84 12.00 -12.54 16.24
N VAL A 85 10.72 -12.78 15.99
CA VAL A 85 9.63 -12.71 16.96
C VAL A 85 8.89 -14.04 16.96
N GLY A 86 8.76 -14.66 18.14
CA GLY A 86 8.27 -16.02 18.25
C GLY A 86 9.26 -17.01 17.61
N THR A 87 8.73 -17.99 16.90
CA THR A 87 9.51 -19.04 16.23
C THR A 87 9.91 -18.65 14.80
N SER A 88 9.06 -17.91 14.10
CA SER A 88 9.17 -17.76 12.64
C SER A 88 8.97 -16.35 12.10
N CYS A 89 8.39 -15.43 12.87
CA CYS A 89 8.12 -14.08 12.39
C CYS A 89 9.38 -13.20 12.43
N THR A 90 9.45 -12.24 11.52
CA THR A 90 10.49 -11.22 11.47
C THR A 90 9.86 -9.87 11.76
N ARG A 91 10.37 -9.17 12.77
CA ARG A 91 10.06 -7.76 13.00
C ARG A 91 11.15 -6.91 12.36
N VAL A 92 10.72 -6.01 11.49
CA VAL A 92 11.56 -5.01 10.85
C VAL A 92 11.30 -3.70 11.57
N THR A 93 12.35 -3.06 12.07
CA THR A 93 12.28 -1.70 12.61
C THR A 93 13.05 -0.79 11.68
N THR A 94 12.40 0.28 11.23
CA THR A 94 13.00 1.31 10.39
C THR A 94 13.13 2.57 11.21
N GLU A 95 14.36 3.09 11.29
CA GLU A 95 14.66 4.32 12.00
C GLU A 95 14.54 5.51 11.05
N ARG A 96 13.98 6.60 11.58
CA ARG A 96 13.89 7.88 10.91
C ARG A 96 14.56 8.93 11.78
N THR A 97 15.48 9.70 11.19
CA THR A 97 15.99 10.92 11.81
C THR A 97 15.30 12.13 11.17
N ARG A 98 14.82 13.02 12.03
CA ARG A 98 14.15 14.28 11.70
C ARG A 98 15.05 15.44 12.11
N THR A 99 15.35 16.33 11.19
CA THR A 99 16.08 17.58 11.45
C THR A 99 15.14 18.76 11.27
N TYR A 100 14.86 19.47 12.35
CA TYR A 100 13.96 20.64 12.34
C TYR A 100 14.71 21.86 11.80
N LEU A 101 14.08 22.57 10.87
CA LEU A 101 14.73 23.64 10.10
C LEU A 101 14.80 24.97 10.84
N ASP A 102 14.01 25.14 11.90
CA ASP A 102 13.95 26.35 12.71
C ASP A 102 15.09 26.44 13.73
N ASP A 103 15.42 25.34 14.41
CA ASP A 103 16.40 25.30 15.48
C ASP A 103 17.58 24.34 15.21
N GLY A 104 17.52 23.55 14.13
CA GLY A 104 18.54 22.55 13.77
C GLY A 104 18.55 21.31 14.68
N ARG A 105 17.56 21.19 15.57
CA ARG A 105 17.42 20.05 16.47
C ARG A 105 17.14 18.78 15.68
N THR A 106 17.70 17.69 16.16
CA THR A 106 17.42 16.36 15.62
C THR A 106 16.59 15.54 16.59
N GLU A 107 15.66 14.77 16.04
CA GLU A 107 14.93 13.73 16.74
C GLU A 107 15.00 12.44 15.95
N THR A 108 15.07 11.32 16.66
CA THR A 108 15.03 10.00 16.05
C THR A 108 13.78 9.28 16.52
N ASP A 109 13.01 8.76 15.57
CA ASP A 109 11.85 7.90 15.82
C ASP A 109 11.96 6.60 15.03
N THR A 110 11.05 5.67 15.29
CA THR A 110 11.01 4.39 14.58
C THR A 110 9.60 4.04 14.17
N VAL A 111 9.50 3.41 13.00
CA VAL A 111 8.32 2.66 12.56
C VAL A 111 8.68 1.18 12.44
N TRP A 112 7.70 0.29 12.48
CA TRP A 112 7.97 -1.13 12.42
C TRP A 112 6.91 -1.91 11.65
N ALA A 113 7.33 -3.04 11.08
CA ALA A 113 6.44 -4.05 10.53
C ALA A 113 6.77 -5.42 11.12
N GLN A 114 5.76 -6.30 11.20
CA GLN A 114 5.97 -7.68 11.62
C GLN A 114 5.42 -8.62 10.55
N TYR A 115 6.32 -9.42 9.98
CA TYR A 115 6.02 -10.34 8.91
C TYR A 115 6.09 -11.78 9.40
N ARG A 116 5.11 -12.59 9.00
CA ARG A 116 5.19 -14.05 9.09
C ARG A 116 5.65 -14.63 7.76
N PRO A 117 6.36 -15.77 7.75
CA PRO A 117 6.58 -16.53 6.54
C PRO A 117 5.25 -17.00 5.94
N GLU A 118 5.20 -17.12 4.62
CA GLU A 118 4.03 -17.72 3.97
C GLU A 118 3.78 -19.15 4.47
N GLY A 119 2.52 -19.52 4.64
CA GLY A 119 2.13 -20.83 5.14
C GLY A 119 2.34 -21.05 6.65
N LEU A 120 2.94 -20.13 7.40
CA LEU A 120 3.22 -20.28 8.83
C LEU A 120 2.64 -19.14 9.66
N LYS A 121 2.28 -19.42 10.91
CA LYS A 121 2.05 -18.44 11.97
C LYS A 121 3.35 -18.15 12.71
N CYS A 122 3.40 -17.08 13.52
CA CYS A 122 4.60 -16.70 14.27
C CYS A 122 5.08 -17.75 15.28
N ASP A 123 4.21 -18.63 15.75
CA ASP A 123 4.57 -19.76 16.63
C ASP A 123 5.19 -20.95 15.87
N GLY A 124 5.24 -20.88 14.53
CA GLY A 124 5.76 -21.94 13.66
C GLY A 124 4.68 -22.96 13.24
N SER A 125 3.45 -22.83 13.70
CA SER A 125 2.35 -23.68 13.24
C SER A 125 1.90 -23.31 11.82
N PRO A 126 1.36 -24.25 11.04
CA PRO A 126 0.77 -23.94 9.73
C PRO A 126 -0.33 -22.88 9.82
N SER A 127 -0.36 -21.95 8.87
CA SER A 127 -1.38 -20.90 8.80
C SER A 127 -2.71 -21.42 8.24
N VAL A 128 -2.69 -22.52 7.48
CA VAL A 128 -3.88 -23.22 6.99
C VAL A 128 -4.14 -24.43 7.89
N THR A 129 -5.29 -24.47 8.55
CA THR A 129 -5.82 -25.73 9.07
C THR A 129 -6.45 -26.45 7.89
N THR A 130 -5.87 -27.57 7.46
CA THR A 130 -6.51 -28.47 6.50
C THR A 130 -7.82 -28.95 7.11
N THR A 131 -8.92 -28.27 6.79
CA THR A 131 -10.25 -28.86 6.94
C THR A 131 -10.38 -29.83 5.79
N THR A 132 -10.01 -31.08 6.04
CA THR A 132 -10.37 -32.16 5.13
C THR A 132 -11.89 -32.27 5.18
N THR A 133 -12.57 -31.58 4.27
CA THR A 133 -13.96 -31.90 3.94
C THR A 133 -13.92 -33.27 3.28
N THR A 134 -14.11 -34.31 4.09
CA THR A 134 -14.49 -35.62 3.57
C THR A 134 -15.87 -35.44 2.95
N THR A 135 -15.90 -35.23 1.63
CA THR A 135 -17.12 -35.37 0.83
C THR A 135 -17.55 -36.82 0.98
N VAL A 136 -18.47 -37.09 1.92
CA VAL A 136 -19.25 -38.32 1.89
C VAL A 136 -20.14 -38.18 0.67
N VAL A 137 -19.75 -38.85 -0.43
CA VAL A 137 -20.57 -38.99 -1.63
C VAL A 137 -21.87 -39.68 -1.20
N PRO A 138 -23.04 -39.02 -1.28
CA PRO A 138 -24.31 -39.71 -1.14
C PRO A 138 -24.44 -40.73 -2.28
N PRO A 139 -25.00 -41.92 -2.05
CA PRO A 139 -25.20 -42.89 -3.12
C PRO A 139 -26.07 -42.27 -4.23
N GLU A 140 -25.67 -42.49 -5.49
CA GLU A 140 -26.40 -42.07 -6.68
C GLU A 140 -27.86 -42.54 -6.61
N GLU A 141 -28.79 -41.60 -6.54
CA GLU A 141 -30.16 -41.84 -6.94
C GLU A 141 -30.28 -41.65 -8.46
N SER A 142 -30.90 -42.65 -9.08
CA SER A 142 -31.04 -42.89 -10.51
C SER A 142 -31.47 -41.67 -11.35
N GLU A 143 -30.78 -41.50 -12.48
CA GLU A 143 -31.17 -40.63 -13.60
C GLU A 143 -32.62 -40.86 -14.03
N GLN A 144 -33.41 -39.78 -14.10
CA GLN A 144 -34.56 -39.69 -14.98
C GLN A 144 -34.34 -38.56 -15.98
N GLN A 145 -34.30 -38.97 -17.25
CA GLN A 145 -34.22 -38.13 -18.43
C GLN A 145 -35.46 -37.22 -18.56
N GLY A 146 -35.25 -35.97 -18.97
CA GLY A 146 -36.33 -35.15 -19.50
C GLY A 146 -35.99 -33.69 -19.79
N GLY A 147 -35.75 -33.37 -21.07
CA GLY A 147 -36.21 -32.12 -21.68
C GLY A 147 -35.14 -31.08 -22.06
N GLU A 148 -34.75 -31.09 -23.34
CA GLU A 148 -34.15 -29.95 -24.04
C GLU A 148 -35.11 -28.74 -24.05
N ILE A 149 -34.59 -27.54 -23.80
CA ILE A 149 -35.01 -26.31 -24.49
C ILE A 149 -33.80 -25.40 -24.69
N GLY A 150 -33.44 -25.15 -25.95
CA GLY A 150 -32.45 -24.15 -26.35
C GLY A 150 -33.05 -22.77 -26.51
N TRP A 151 -32.20 -21.74 -26.51
CA TRP A 151 -32.47 -20.45 -27.14
C TRP A 151 -31.20 -19.90 -27.80
N GLU A 152 -31.39 -19.49 -29.05
CA GLU A 152 -30.45 -18.95 -30.01
C GLU A 152 -30.03 -17.49 -29.74
N GLN A 153 -29.02 -17.10 -30.52
CA GLN A 153 -28.34 -15.82 -30.62
C GLN A 153 -29.21 -14.65 -31.12
N GLY A 154 -28.76 -13.44 -30.79
CA GLY A 154 -28.98 -12.18 -31.51
C GLY A 154 -28.34 -11.06 -30.66
N GLY A 155 -27.46 -10.17 -31.12
CA GLY A 155 -27.17 -9.62 -32.44
C GLY A 155 -27.21 -8.08 -32.34
N THR A 156 -26.34 -7.38 -33.09
CA THR A 156 -26.20 -5.91 -33.25
C THR A 156 -25.42 -5.18 -32.15
N GLY A 157 -24.51 -4.23 -32.38
CA GLY A 157 -24.08 -3.50 -33.58
C GLY A 157 -23.55 -2.11 -33.17
N THR A 158 -22.71 -1.47 -34.02
CA THR A 158 -22.09 -0.12 -33.95
C THR A 158 -20.87 -0.02 -33.02
N ASP A 159 -19.61 0.15 -33.45
CA ASP A 159 -18.96 0.99 -34.49
C ASP A 159 -19.18 2.49 -34.32
N PHE A 160 -18.19 3.17 -33.75
CA PHE A 160 -17.81 4.55 -34.05
C PHE A 160 -16.30 4.71 -33.83
N GLY A 161 -15.61 5.12 -34.90
CA GLY A 161 -14.16 5.14 -35.02
C GLY A 161 -13.43 6.38 -34.51
N ASP A 162 -12.15 6.36 -34.87
CA ASP A 162 -11.00 7.22 -34.57
C ASP A 162 -11.18 8.75 -34.72
N GLU A 163 -10.39 9.53 -33.96
CA GLU A 163 -9.28 10.39 -34.46
C GLU A 163 -8.77 11.44 -33.40
N ASP A 164 -7.44 11.49 -33.23
CA ASP A 164 -6.53 12.48 -32.57
C ASP A 164 -6.56 13.86 -33.34
N PRO A 165 -5.93 15.04 -32.99
CA PRO A 165 -4.86 15.31 -32.01
C PRO A 165 -4.81 16.68 -31.25
N GLY A 166 -3.95 16.72 -30.23
CA GLY A 166 -2.97 17.80 -30.00
C GLY A 166 -3.36 19.08 -29.24
N GLN A 167 -2.57 19.44 -28.21
CA GLN A 167 -2.18 20.84 -27.96
C GLN A 167 -0.89 20.98 -27.11
N GLN A 168 -0.03 21.88 -27.57
CA GLN A 168 1.29 22.27 -27.06
C GLN A 168 1.22 23.47 -26.09
N GLY A 169 2.29 23.63 -25.31
CA GLY A 169 2.77 24.91 -24.74
C GLY A 169 2.39 25.13 -23.28
N GLY A 170 3.25 25.63 -22.39
CA GLY A 170 4.59 26.20 -22.49
C GLY A 170 5.11 26.52 -21.08
N GLU A 171 6.42 26.78 -21.01
CA GLU A 171 7.24 27.02 -19.81
C GLU A 171 6.73 28.10 -18.84
N THR A 172 6.94 27.88 -17.54
CA THR A 172 7.51 28.90 -16.64
C THR A 172 8.35 28.22 -15.57
N GLY A 173 9.58 28.69 -15.39
CA GLY A 173 10.59 28.08 -14.51
C GLY A 173 10.24 28.11 -13.02
N GLU A 174 10.74 27.09 -12.30
CA GLU A 174 10.62 27.00 -10.85
C GLU A 174 11.82 27.63 -10.13
N PRO A 175 11.59 28.43 -9.08
CA PRO A 175 12.62 28.89 -8.16
C PRO A 175 12.91 27.79 -7.12
N GLY A 176 14.20 27.58 -6.80
CA GLY A 176 14.69 26.97 -5.55
C GLY A 176 14.12 25.60 -5.17
N SER A 177 14.91 24.55 -5.40
CA SER A 177 14.63 23.14 -5.04
C SER A 177 13.99 22.97 -3.65
N SER A 178 12.67 22.96 -3.59
CA SER A 178 11.91 22.48 -2.44
C SER A 178 11.78 20.96 -2.61
N VAL A 179 12.38 20.18 -1.71
CA VAL A 179 12.22 18.73 -1.74
C VAL A 179 10.80 18.44 -1.25
N THR A 180 9.86 18.26 -2.18
CA THR A 180 8.52 17.80 -1.87
C THR A 180 8.57 16.29 -1.66
N PRO A 181 8.21 15.76 -0.47
CA PRO A 181 8.13 14.33 -0.24
C PRO A 181 7.15 13.68 -1.22
N SER A 182 7.64 12.70 -1.99
CA SER A 182 6.88 11.98 -3.00
C SER A 182 7.18 10.49 -2.88
N THR A 183 6.16 9.66 -3.01
CA THR A 183 6.32 8.20 -3.10
C THR A 183 5.42 7.66 -4.20
N THR A 184 5.99 6.85 -5.08
CA THR A 184 5.27 6.09 -6.10
C THR A 184 5.36 4.60 -5.76
N ILE A 185 4.23 3.91 -5.82
CA ILE A 185 4.20 2.45 -5.72
C ILE A 185 3.47 1.92 -6.97
N PRO A 186 4.04 0.91 -7.66
CA PRO A 186 3.34 0.27 -8.76
C PRO A 186 2.07 -0.44 -8.27
N GLY A 187 1.01 -0.31 -9.04
CA GLY A 187 -0.23 -1.05 -8.99
C GLY A 187 -0.04 -2.50 -9.42
N GLU A 188 -1.07 -3.30 -9.16
CA GLU A 188 -1.08 -4.71 -9.53
C GLU A 188 -1.44 -4.83 -11.01
N SER A 189 -0.62 -5.54 -11.80
CA SER A 189 -1.08 -6.09 -13.06
C SER A 189 -2.18 -7.10 -12.75
N GLN A 190 -3.44 -6.76 -13.05
CA GLN A 190 -4.58 -7.68 -12.91
C GLN A 190 -4.49 -8.84 -13.91
#